data_AF-A0A4P9UIQ5-F1
#
_entry.id   AF-A0A4P9UIQ5-F1
#
_cell.length_a   1.000
_cell.length_b   1.000
_cell.length_c   1.000
_cell.angle_alpha   90.00
_cell.angle_beta   90.00
_cell.angle_gamma   90.00
#
_symmetry.space_group_name_H-M   'P 1'
#
loop_
_entity.id
_entity.type
_entity.pdbx_description
1 polymer ?
#
loop_
_entity_poly.entity_id
_entity_poly.type
_entity_poly.pdbx_seq_one_letter_code
_entity_poly.pdbx_strand_id
1 'polypeptide(L)'
;MNSFSEDPILAYSKELAIGLSGLKIDPLLDSFKIVGGAGVIKAHAKKSTGEVISVCVRANSEKIEQFDPSQMSIKERQVLCKELFNDGWSQSEIADLFSVSQALISRDLKKIREL
;
A
#
# COMPACT_ATOMS: atom_id res chain seq x y z
N MET A 1 33.39 -11.74 19.26
CA MET A 1 32.34 -10.70 19.24
C MET A 1 31.45 -11.00 18.05
N ASN A 2 30.27 -11.59 18.29
CA ASN A 2 29.34 -11.91 17.22
C ASN A 2 28.60 -10.63 16.85
N SER A 3 28.89 -10.10 15.66
CA SER A 3 28.09 -9.07 15.02
C SER A 3 26.73 -9.69 14.70
N PHE A 4 25.71 -9.31 15.46
CA PHE A 4 24.33 -9.61 15.11
C PHE A 4 24.03 -8.89 13.79
N SER A 5 24.12 -9.63 12.68
CA SER A 5 23.41 -9.28 11.46
C SER A 5 21.94 -9.19 11.85
N GLU A 6 21.37 -7.99 11.93
CA GLU A 6 19.93 -7.86 12.04
C GLU A 6 19.32 -8.68 10.90
N ASP A 7 18.41 -9.59 11.25
CA ASP A 7 17.67 -10.37 10.27
C ASP A 7 16.97 -9.36 9.33
N PRO A 8 17.22 -9.41 8.00
CA PRO A 8 16.60 -8.49 7.06
C PRO A 8 15.08 -8.43 7.21
N ILE A 9 14.45 -9.55 7.54
CA ILE A 9 13.00 -9.64 7.76
C ILE A 9 12.58 -8.77 8.96
N LEU A 10 13.37 -8.78 10.03
CA LEU A 10 13.11 -8.00 11.24
C LEU A 10 13.31 -6.50 10.98
N ALA A 11 14.32 -6.12 10.20
CA ALA A 11 14.56 -4.71 9.82
C ALA A 11 13.37 -4.15 9.00
N TYR A 12 12.94 -4.87 7.96
CA TYR A 12 11.77 -4.49 7.15
C TYR A 12 10.48 -4.40 8.00
N SER A 13 10.29 -5.31 8.95
CA SER A 13 9.11 -5.27 9.83
C SER A 13 9.07 -4.04 10.74
N LYS A 14 10.23 -3.60 11.25
CA LYS A 14 10.34 -2.38 12.08
C LYS A 14 10.05 -1.14 11.26
N GLU A 15 10.61 -1.02 10.06
CA GLU A 15 10.38 0.13 9.19
C GLU A 15 8.92 0.22 8.72
N LEU A 16 8.29 -0.92 8.43
CA LEU A 16 6.86 -0.95 8.10
C LEU A 16 6.01 -0.48 9.30
N ALA A 17 6.35 -0.95 10.51
CA ALA A 17 5.68 -0.52 11.73
C ALA A 17 5.86 0.98 11.98
N ILE A 18 7.04 1.56 11.68
CA ILE A 18 7.27 3.01 11.74
C ILE A 18 6.38 3.74 10.74
N GLY A 19 6.34 3.28 9.49
CA GLY A 19 5.49 3.87 8.45
C GLY A 19 4.00 3.84 8.79
N LEU A 20 3.53 2.79 9.48
CA LEU A 20 2.11 2.63 9.87
C LEU A 20 1.77 3.16 11.27
N SER A 21 2.77 3.52 12.08
CA SER A 21 2.61 3.98 13.47
C SER A 21 1.73 5.23 13.63
N GLY A 22 1.57 6.02 12.56
CA GLY A 22 0.72 7.20 12.53
C GLY A 22 -0.78 6.94 12.75
N LEU A 23 -1.24 5.69 12.63
CA LEU A 23 -2.66 5.36 12.73
C LEU A 23 -3.20 5.27 14.17
N LYS A 24 -2.31 5.19 15.18
CA LYS A 24 -2.66 5.14 16.62
C LYS A 24 -3.92 4.31 16.93
N ILE A 25 -4.00 3.08 16.41
CA ILE A 25 -5.20 2.22 16.44
C ILE A 25 -5.41 1.62 17.83
N ASP A 26 -6.62 1.74 18.37
CA ASP A 26 -7.07 0.94 19.52
C ASP A 26 -7.60 -0.41 19.02
N PRO A 27 -6.92 -1.53 19.31
CA PRO A 27 -7.31 -2.84 18.78
C PRO A 27 -8.63 -3.37 19.36
N LEU A 28 -9.15 -2.80 20.45
CA LEU A 28 -10.39 -3.23 21.09
C LEU A 28 -11.60 -2.44 20.59
N LEU A 29 -11.40 -1.17 20.20
CA LEU A 29 -12.49 -0.25 19.89
C LEU A 29 -12.51 0.23 18.44
N ASP A 30 -11.37 0.23 17.76
CA ASP A 30 -11.26 0.67 16.37
C ASP A 30 -11.41 -0.51 15.41
N SER A 31 -11.98 -0.23 14.25
CA SER A 31 -11.97 -1.18 13.13
C SER A 31 -10.88 -0.79 12.14
N PHE A 32 -10.12 -1.77 11.65
CA PHE A 32 -9.07 -1.50 10.66
C PHE A 32 -9.07 -2.53 9.52
N LYS A 33 -8.60 -2.09 8.36
CA LYS A 33 -8.38 -2.91 7.16
C LYS A 33 -6.99 -2.61 6.62
N ILE A 34 -6.18 -3.65 6.46
CA ILE A 34 -4.87 -3.56 5.82
C ILE A 34 -4.97 -4.30 4.48
N VAL A 35 -4.54 -3.64 3.41
CA VAL A 35 -4.43 -4.22 2.07
C VAL A 35 -3.03 -3.93 1.54
N GLY A 36 -2.41 -4.87 0.84
CA GLY A 36 -1.13 -4.59 0.20
C GLY A 36 -0.64 -5.65 -0.78
N GLY A 37 0.03 -5.18 -1.83
CA GLY A 37 0.57 -5.96 -2.94
C GLY A 37 1.55 -5.10 -3.74
N ALA A 38 2.42 -5.72 -4.55
CA ALA A 38 3.45 -5.03 -5.36
C ALA A 38 4.26 -3.96 -4.56
N GLY A 39 4.63 -4.28 -3.32
CA GLY A 39 5.39 -3.36 -2.46
C GLY A 39 4.61 -2.15 -1.93
N VAL A 40 3.29 -2.07 -2.15
CA VAL A 40 2.43 -1.00 -1.60
C VAL A 40 1.54 -1.58 -0.53
N ILE A 41 1.49 -0.92 0.64
CA ILE A 41 0.62 -1.29 1.75
C ILE A 41 -0.21 -0.08 2.16
N LYS A 42 -1.52 -0.29 2.27
CA LYS A 42 -2.47 0.71 2.74
C LYS A 42 -3.21 0.17 3.95
N ALA A 43 -3.19 0.94 5.01
CA ALA A 43 -3.92 0.68 6.22
C ALA A 43 -4.98 1.78 6.41
N HIS A 44 -6.22 1.35 6.62
CA HIS A 44 -7.37 2.17 6.92
C HIS A 44 -7.85 1.85 8.32
N ALA A 45 -7.99 2.86 9.16
CA ALA A 45 -8.53 2.73 10.51
C ALA A 45 -9.73 3.66 10.66
N LYS A 46 -10.86 3.11 11.13
CA LYS A 46 -12.02 3.88 11.57
C LYS A 46 -12.07 3.82 13.09
N LYS A 47 -11.93 5.00 13.69
CA LYS A 47 -11.97 5.22 15.14
C LYS A 47 -13.36 5.00 15.69
N SER A 48 -13.44 4.58 16.95
CA SER A 48 -14.69 4.55 17.72
C SER A 48 -15.38 5.92 17.79
N THR A 49 -14.61 7.01 17.70
CA THR A 49 -15.10 8.40 17.61
C THR A 49 -15.78 8.73 16.28
N GLY A 50 -15.66 7.87 15.27
CA GLY A 50 -16.14 8.07 13.90
C GLY A 50 -15.11 8.65 12.94
N GLU A 51 -13.96 9.10 13.43
CA GLU A 51 -12.84 9.57 12.60
C GLU A 51 -12.27 8.43 11.74
N VAL A 52 -11.87 8.74 10.51
CA VAL A 52 -11.21 7.78 9.61
C VAL A 52 -9.82 8.28 9.27
N ILE A 53 -8.81 7.44 9.51
CA ILE A 53 -7.41 7.74 9.21
C ILE A 53 -6.88 6.65 8.30
N SER A 54 -6.16 7.06 7.26
CA SER A 54 -5.58 6.14 6.28
C SER A 54 -4.11 6.47 6.09
N VAL A 55 -3.27 5.45 6.10
CA VAL A 55 -1.85 5.58 5.79
C VAL A 55 -1.53 4.61 4.67
N CYS A 56 -0.80 5.08 3.67
CA CYS A 56 -0.29 4.28 2.59
C CYS A 56 1.24 4.40 2.58
N VAL A 57 1.93 3.29 2.45
CA VAL A 57 3.38 3.20 2.41
C VAL A 57 3.80 2.38 1.20
N ARG A 58 4.93 2.75 0.62
CA ARG A 58 5.57 1.99 -0.45
C ARG A 58 6.93 1.53 0.03
N ALA A 59 7.16 0.23 -0.05
CA ALA A 59 8.43 -0.42 0.16
C ALA A 59 9.05 -0.73 -1.21
N ASN A 60 10.28 -0.27 -1.41
CA ASN A 60 11.15 -0.77 -2.46
C ASN A 60 12.34 -1.50 -1.81
N SER A 61 13.29 -1.95 -2.63
CA SER A 61 14.47 -2.73 -2.18
C SER A 61 15.37 -2.00 -1.18
N GLU A 62 15.20 -0.68 -1.02
CA GLU A 62 16.13 0.17 -0.26
C GLU A 62 15.43 1.02 0.81
N LYS A 63 14.14 1.33 0.66
CA LYS A 63 13.42 2.31 1.49
C LYS A 63 11.94 2.00 1.62
N ILE A 64 11.39 2.32 2.79
CA ILE A 64 9.96 2.45 3.04
C ILE A 64 9.63 3.94 3.19
N GLU A 65 8.66 4.42 2.42
CA GLU A 65 8.23 5.82 2.47
C GLU A 65 6.72 5.96 2.51
N GLN A 66 6.24 7.06 3.08
CA GLN A 66 4.84 7.42 3.00
C GLN A 66 4.49 7.68 1.54
N PHE A 67 3.47 6.99 1.06
CA PHE A 67 3.09 6.97 -0.33
C PHE A 67 1.75 7.67 -0.49
N ASP A 68 1.70 8.69 -1.35
CA ASP A 68 0.44 9.31 -1.76
C ASP A 68 0.11 8.88 -3.20
N PRO A 69 -0.87 7.99 -3.40
CA PRO A 69 -1.31 7.58 -4.73
C PRO A 69 -1.74 8.73 -5.65
N SER A 70 -2.15 9.88 -5.08
CA SER A 70 -2.60 11.05 -5.85
C SER A 70 -1.44 11.78 -6.54
N GLN A 71 -0.22 11.68 -5.99
CA GLN A 71 0.99 12.28 -6.54
C GLN A 71 1.66 11.38 -7.58
N MET A 72 1.15 10.16 -7.77
CA MET A 72 1.72 9.18 -8.68
C MET A 72 1.50 9.60 -10.15
N SER A 73 2.54 9.52 -10.98
CA SER A 73 2.37 9.77 -12.41
C SER A 73 1.51 8.68 -13.07
N ILE A 74 0.93 8.99 -14.24
CA ILE A 74 0.13 8.03 -15.00
C ILE A 74 0.93 6.77 -15.35
N LYS A 75 2.21 6.94 -15.74
CA LYS A 75 3.07 5.82 -16.12
C LYS A 75 3.40 4.91 -14.93
N GLU A 76 3.75 5.49 -13.79
CA GLU A 76 4.00 4.72 -12.57
C GLU A 76 2.75 3.95 -12.15
N ARG A 77 1.57 4.57 -12.23
CA ARG A 77 0.30 3.89 -11.90
C ARG A 77 0.02 2.73 -12.82
N GLN A 78 0.29 2.89 -14.10
CA GLN A 78 0.14 1.81 -15.07
C GLN A 78 1.08 0.64 -14.76
N VAL A 79 2.36 0.90 -14.47
CA VAL A 79 3.32 -0.15 -14.09
C VAL A 79 2.84 -0.89 -12.85
N LEU A 80 2.50 -0.17 -11.79
CA LEU A 80 2.00 -0.75 -10.54
C LEU A 80 0.66 -1.49 -10.71
N CYS A 81 -0.26 -0.97 -11.54
CA CYS A 81 -1.50 -1.68 -11.89
C CYS A 81 -1.20 -3.02 -12.55
N LYS A 82 -0.21 -3.06 -13.45
CA LYS A 82 0.19 -4.29 -14.15
C LYS A 82 0.74 -5.31 -13.16
N GLU A 83 1.63 -4.89 -12.27
CA GLU A 83 2.24 -5.74 -11.25
C GLU A 83 1.17 -6.34 -10.34
N LEU A 84 0.31 -5.51 -9.75
CA LEU A 84 -0.78 -5.98 -8.89
C LEU A 84 -1.74 -6.93 -9.61
N PHE A 85 -2.11 -6.61 -10.85
CA PHE A 85 -3.00 -7.46 -11.63
C PHE A 85 -2.35 -8.82 -11.95
N ASN A 86 -1.05 -8.84 -12.25
CA ASN A 86 -0.29 -10.08 -12.45
C ASN A 86 -0.15 -10.89 -11.16
N ASP A 87 -0.09 -10.22 -10.01
CA ASP A 87 -0.12 -10.85 -8.68
C ASP A 87 -1.52 -11.38 -8.28
N GLY A 88 -2.51 -11.29 -9.18
CA GLY A 88 -3.86 -11.84 -9.00
C GLY A 88 -4.87 -10.87 -8.41
N TRP A 89 -4.53 -9.59 -8.25
CA TRP A 89 -5.46 -8.59 -7.70
C TRP A 89 -6.57 -8.25 -8.70
N SER A 90 -7.79 -8.09 -8.18
CA SER A 90 -8.91 -7.61 -8.97
C SER A 90 -8.81 -6.10 -9.24
N GLN A 91 -9.46 -5.63 -10.30
CA GLN A 91 -9.50 -4.20 -10.63
C GLN A 91 -10.10 -3.34 -9.50
N SER A 92 -11.08 -3.87 -8.77
CA SER A 92 -11.69 -3.20 -7.62
C SER A 92 -10.72 -3.06 -6.46
N GLU A 93 -9.93 -4.09 -6.15
CA GLU A 93 -8.93 -4.02 -5.07
C GLU A 93 -7.81 -3.05 -5.40
N ILE A 94 -7.36 -3.01 -6.66
CA ILE A 94 -6.36 -2.05 -7.14
C ILE A 94 -6.91 -0.61 -7.07
N ALA A 95 -8.18 -0.42 -7.44
CA ALA A 95 -8.86 0.87 -7.36
C ALA A 95 -8.94 1.38 -5.91
N ASP A 96 -9.33 0.49 -4.98
CA ASP A 96 -9.37 0.77 -3.55
C ASP A 96 -7.98 1.12 -2.99
N LEU A 97 -6.94 0.40 -3.44
CA LEU A 97 -5.55 0.64 -3.03
C LEU A 97 -5.10 2.04 -3.45
N PHE A 98 -5.33 2.43 -4.70
CA PHE A 98 -4.93 3.74 -5.21
C PHE A 98 -5.91 4.87 -4.90
N SER A 99 -7.04 4.60 -4.25
CA SER A 99 -8.11 5.59 -4.04
C SER A 99 -8.60 6.22 -5.36
N VAL A 100 -8.73 5.43 -6.42
CA VAL A 100 -9.21 5.90 -7.73
C VAL A 100 -10.42 5.10 -8.19
N SER A 101 -11.06 5.52 -9.27
CA SER A 101 -12.19 4.77 -9.83
C SER A 101 -11.73 3.47 -10.50
N GLN A 102 -12.53 2.42 -10.39
CA GLN A 102 -12.31 1.17 -11.13
C GLN A 102 -12.23 1.40 -12.65
N ALA A 103 -12.99 2.38 -13.17
CA ALA A 103 -12.94 2.77 -14.58
C ALA A 103 -11.54 3.28 -14.99
N LEU A 104 -10.85 4.02 -14.12
CA LEU A 104 -9.48 4.46 -14.36
C LEU A 104 -8.52 3.27 -14.44
N ILE A 105 -8.62 2.32 -13.51
CA ILE A 105 -7.82 1.09 -13.51
C ILE A 105 -8.08 0.27 -14.76
N SER A 106 -9.34 0.10 -15.15
CA SER A 106 -9.72 -0.60 -16.38
C SER A 106 -9.09 0.04 -17.62
N ARG A 107 -9.10 1.39 -17.69
CA ARG A 107 -8.45 2.14 -18.77
C ARG A 107 -6.93 1.96 -18.78
N ASP A 108 -6.30 1.98 -17.61
CA ASP A 108 -4.86 1.79 -17.49
C ASP A 108 -4.45 0.37 -17.92
N LEU A 109 -5.17 -0.67 -17.47
CA LEU A 109 -4.92 -2.07 -17.88
C LEU A 109 -5.11 -2.31 -19.39
N LYS A 110 -6.10 -1.66 -20.02
CA LYS A 110 -6.29 -1.75 -21.48
C LYS A 110 -5.08 -1.21 -22.25
N LYS A 111 -4.61 -0.02 -21.89
CA LYS A 111 -3.44 0.61 -22.53
C LYS A 111 -2.17 -0.22 -22.41
N ILE A 112 -2.03 -0.98 -21.32
CA ILE A 112 -0.87 -1.84 -21.08
C ILE A 112 -0.94 -3.12 -21.92
N ARG A 113 -2.14 -3.64 -22.22
CA ARG A 113 -2.34 -4.82 -23.08
C ARG A 113 -2.18 -4.51 -24.57
N GLU A 114 -2.33 -3.25 -24.96
CA GLU A 114 -2.17 -2.77 -26.34
C GLU A 114 -0.71 -2.40 -26.68
N LEU A 115 0.21 -2.49 -25.70
CA LEU A 115 1.67 -2.32 -25.86
C LEU A 115 2.38 -3.68 -25.98
#